data_AF-A0A0G1RTD2-F1
#
_entry.id   AF-A0A0G1RTD2-F1
#
_cell.length_a   1.000
_cell.length_b   1.000
_cell.length_c   1.000
_cell.angle_alpha   90.00
_cell.angle_beta   90.00
_cell.angle_gamma   90.00
#
_symmetry.space_group_name_H-M   'P 1'
#
loop_
_entity.id
_entity.type
_entity.pdbx_description
1 polymer ?
#
loop_
_entity_poly.entity_id
_entity_poly.type
_entity_poly.pdbx_seq_one_letter_code
_entity_poly.pdbx_strand_id
1 'polypeptide(L)'
;MVSSIDEKLDRGRAVWEMTQTEGWQIIKSLIDQELEIESKDLLDCPIEEDLEHKQMIKAYRKVLSMVDSVIKERDETAQDLRKE
;
A
#
# COMPACT_ATOMS: atom_id res chain seq x y z
N MET A 1 -3.77 -3.95 -27.42
CA MET A 1 -4.02 -2.71 -26.63
C MET A 1 -5.15 -2.93 -25.64
N VAL A 2 -6.35 -3.36 -26.07
CA VAL A 2 -7.48 -3.70 -25.17
C VAL A 2 -7.09 -4.72 -24.08
N SER A 3 -6.34 -5.77 -24.43
CA SER A 3 -5.90 -6.80 -23.46
C SER A 3 -5.06 -6.27 -22.29
N SER A 4 -4.23 -5.25 -22.52
CA SER A 4 -3.38 -4.67 -21.47
C SER A 4 -4.16 -3.74 -20.54
N ILE A 5 -5.26 -3.16 -21.02
CA ILE A 5 -6.16 -2.32 -20.22
C ILE A 5 -7.02 -3.21 -19.32
N ASP A 6 -7.59 -4.28 -19.88
CA ASP A 6 -8.37 -5.26 -19.13
C ASP A 6 -7.54 -5.91 -18.02
N GLU A 7 -6.29 -6.31 -18.31
CA GLU A 7 -5.36 -6.86 -17.30
C GLU A 7 -5.09 -5.88 -16.14
N LYS A 8 -4.98 -4.58 -16.43
CA LYS A 8 -4.77 -3.55 -15.39
C LYS A 8 -6.02 -3.38 -14.53
N LEU A 9 -7.21 -3.33 -15.14
CA LEU A 9 -8.48 -3.22 -14.44
C LEU A 9 -8.74 -4.44 -13.57
N ASP A 10 -8.50 -5.64 -14.09
CA ASP A 10 -8.68 -6.90 -13.36
C ASP A 10 -7.72 -7.00 -12.18
N ARG A 11 -6.44 -6.65 -12.38
CA ARG A 11 -5.45 -6.61 -11.30
C ARG A 11 -5.87 -5.62 -10.21
N GLY A 12 -6.25 -4.41 -10.60
CA GLY A 12 -6.67 -3.38 -9.65
C GLY A 12 -7.96 -3.74 -8.91
N ARG A 13 -8.88 -4.41 -9.59
CA ARG A 13 -10.09 -4.97 -8.99
C ARG A 13 -9.76 -6.04 -7.96
N ALA A 14 -8.89 -7.00 -8.29
CA ALA A 14 -8.50 -8.06 -7.36
C ALA A 14 -7.84 -7.49 -6.10
N VAL A 15 -6.94 -6.50 -6.25
CA VAL A 15 -6.31 -5.82 -5.10
C VAL A 15 -7.35 -5.07 -4.28
N TRP A 16 -8.28 -4.36 -4.92
CA TRP A 16 -9.36 -3.67 -4.20
C TRP A 16 -10.27 -4.65 -3.44
N GLU A 17 -10.71 -5.73 -4.06
CA GLU A 17 -11.54 -6.77 -3.42
C GLU A 17 -10.79 -7.37 -2.21
N MET A 18 -9.49 -7.63 -2.33
CA MET A 18 -8.63 -8.03 -1.22
C MET A 18 -8.67 -7.00 -0.08
N THR A 19 -8.59 -5.69 -0.38
CA THR A 19 -8.62 -4.65 0.67
C THR A 19 -9.95 -4.59 1.44
N GLN A 20 -11.04 -5.13 0.88
CA GLN A 20 -12.34 -5.19 1.56
C GLN A 20 -12.45 -6.38 2.53
N THR A 21 -11.48 -7.31 2.51
CA THR A 21 -11.52 -8.49 3.38
C THR A 21 -11.12 -8.17 4.81
N GLU A 22 -11.69 -8.89 5.78
CA GLU A 22 -11.31 -8.80 7.19
C GLU A 22 -9.82 -9.11 7.39
N GLY A 23 -9.27 -10.08 6.65
CA GLY A 23 -7.85 -10.43 6.69
C GLY A 23 -6.95 -9.24 6.34
N TRP A 24 -7.31 -8.46 5.32
CA TRP A 24 -6.57 -7.23 5.01
C TRP A 24 -6.69 -6.17 6.10
N GLN A 25 -7.87 -5.98 6.69
CA GLN A 25 -8.04 -5.01 7.78
C GLN A 25 -7.17 -5.35 8.99
N ILE A 26 -7.05 -6.63 9.33
CA ILE A 26 -6.14 -7.12 10.38
C ILE A 26 -4.69 -6.82 10.02
N ILE A 27 -4.25 -7.20 8.80
CA ILE A 27 -2.88 -6.97 8.35
C ILE A 27 -2.56 -5.47 8.34
N LYS A 28 -3.47 -4.64 7.83
CA LYS A 28 -3.31 -3.19 7.80
C LYS A 28 -3.17 -2.63 9.21
N SER A 29 -4.00 -3.08 10.16
CA SER A 29 -3.89 -2.66 11.56
C SER A 29 -2.56 -3.06 12.19
N LEU A 30 -2.02 -4.24 11.88
CA LEU A 30 -0.70 -4.66 12.36
C LEU A 30 0.41 -3.78 11.76
N ILE A 31 0.34 -3.49 10.46
CA ILE A 31 1.30 -2.58 9.80
C ILE A 31 1.22 -1.17 10.42
N ASP A 32 0.01 -0.66 10.66
CA ASP A 32 -0.19 0.66 11.26
C ASP A 32 0.36 0.71 12.71
N GLN A 33 0.25 -0.38 13.47
CA GLN A 33 0.83 -0.50 14.81
C GLN A 33 2.36 -0.54 14.79
N GLU A 34 2.97 -1.36 13.91
CA GLU A 34 4.43 -1.40 13.75
C GLU A 34 4.98 -0.03 13.36
N LEU A 35 4.30 0.68 12.45
CA LEU A 35 4.67 2.06 12.09
C LEU A 35 4.66 3.00 13.29
N GLU A 36 3.70 2.86 14.21
CA GLU A 36 3.62 3.68 15.42
C GLU A 36 4.76 3.36 16.40
N ILE A 37 5.07 2.07 16.59
CA ILE A 37 6.17 1.60 17.45
C ILE A 37 7.51 2.10 16.92
N GLU A 38 7.83 1.76 15.67
CA GLU A 38 9.09 2.14 15.02
C GLU A 38 9.28 3.67 14.99
N SER A 39 8.19 4.43 14.78
CA SER A 39 8.26 5.90 14.79
C SER A 39 8.49 6.48 16.19
N LYS A 40 8.02 5.82 17.25
CA LYS A 40 8.30 6.21 18.64
C LYS A 40 9.73 5.86 19.02
N ASP A 41 10.20 4.68 18.65
CA ASP A 41 11.55 4.22 18.98
C ASP A 41 12.62 5.13 18.37
N LEU A 42 12.37 5.70 17.18
CA LEU A 42 13.22 6.73 16.56
C LEU A 42 13.42 7.99 17.41
N LEU A 43 12.48 8.33 18.30
CA LEU A 43 12.62 9.50 19.16
C LEU A 43 13.59 9.26 20.33
N ASP A 44 13.81 8.00 20.68
CA ASP A 44 14.51 7.58 21.90
C ASP A 44 15.82 6.80 21.63
N CYS A 45 16.18 6.50 20.37
CA CYS A 45 17.28 5.58 20.05
C CYS A 45 18.63 6.22 19.62
N PRO A 46 19.76 5.49 19.78
CA PRO A 46 21.07 5.86 19.21
C PRO A 46 21.11 5.78 17.67
N ILE A 47 22.06 6.50 17.05
CA ILE A 47 22.16 6.72 15.59
C ILE A 47 22.22 5.43 14.73
N GLU A 48 22.76 4.33 15.26
CA GLU A 48 22.88 3.07 14.49
C GLU A 48 21.54 2.33 14.38
N GLU A 49 20.76 2.28 15.47
CA GLU A 49 19.40 1.70 15.48
C GLU A 49 18.42 2.60 14.71
N ASP A 50 18.64 3.92 14.70
CA ASP A 50 17.86 4.91 13.93
C ASP A 50 17.81 4.58 12.43
N LEU A 51 18.88 4.02 11.85
CA LEU A 51 18.89 3.62 10.44
C LEU A 51 18.00 2.41 10.18
N GLU A 52 18.00 1.43 11.07
CA GLU A 52 17.20 0.20 10.94
C GLU A 52 15.70 0.52 11.04
N HIS A 53 15.31 1.28 12.06
CA HIS A 53 13.93 1.73 12.25
C HIS A 53 13.42 2.54 11.04
N LYS A 54 14.24 3.45 10.50
CA LYS A 54 13.91 4.20 9.27
C LYS A 54 13.68 3.30 8.06
N GLN A 55 14.46 2.22 7.92
CA GLN A 55 14.30 1.27 6.82
C GLN A 55 13.01 0.46 6.96
N MET A 56 12.67 0.03 8.17
CA MET A 56 11.43 -0.69 8.45
C MET A 56 10.19 0.17 8.16
N ILE A 57 10.17 1.41 8.69
CA ILE A 57 9.10 2.38 8.39
C ILE A 57 8.94 2.57 6.88
N LYS A 58 10.07 2.71 6.16
CA LYS A 58 10.04 2.87 4.69
C LYS A 58 9.46 1.64 3.99
N ALA A 59 9.76 0.44 4.46
CA ALA A 59 9.23 -0.80 3.89
C ALA A 59 7.71 -0.91 4.10
N TYR A 60 7.22 -0.67 5.33
CA TYR A 60 5.79 -0.69 5.64
C TYR A 60 5.00 0.34 4.83
N ARG A 61 5.48 1.58 4.76
CA ARG A 61 4.87 2.64 3.93
C ARG A 61 4.86 2.28 2.45
N LYS A 62 5.91 1.60 1.96
CA LYS A 62 5.96 1.15 0.56
C LYS A 62 4.89 0.11 0.26
N VAL A 63 4.64 -0.84 1.16
CA VAL A 63 3.59 -1.85 0.98
C VAL A 63 2.22 -1.17 0.85
N LEU A 64 1.88 -0.27 1.78
CA LEU A 64 0.62 0.47 1.74
C LEU A 64 0.49 1.29 0.45
N SER A 65 1.55 2.03 0.10
CA SER A 65 1.57 2.85 -1.12
C SER A 65 1.45 2.04 -2.41
N MET A 66 2.00 0.82 -2.47
CA MET A 66 1.84 -0.07 -3.63
C MET A 66 0.39 -0.51 -3.81
N VAL A 67 -0.31 -0.82 -2.72
CA VAL A 67 -1.72 -1.18 -2.75
C VAL A 67 -2.57 0.00 -3.21
N ASP A 68 -2.36 1.18 -2.62
CA ASP A 68 -3.08 2.41 -2.99
C ASP A 68 -2.83 2.81 -4.45
N SER A 69 -1.59 2.69 -4.92
CA SER A 69 -1.23 3.01 -6.31
C SER A 69 -1.96 2.11 -7.31
N VAL A 70 -2.03 0.81 -7.04
CA VAL A 70 -2.74 -0.14 -7.92
C VAL A 70 -4.25 0.14 -7.96
N ILE A 71 -4.85 0.54 -6.83
CA ILE A 71 -6.26 0.93 -6.79
C ILE A 71 -6.50 2.24 -7.54
N LYS A 72 -5.62 3.22 -7.37
CA LYS A 72 -5.70 4.50 -8.06
C LYS A 72 -5.53 4.36 -9.58
N GLU A 73 -4.58 3.56 -10.03
CA GLU A 73 -4.35 3.26 -11.45
C GLU A 73 -5.60 2.63 -12.10
N ARG A 74 -6.31 1.76 -11.38
CA ARG A 74 -7.61 1.22 -11.83
C ARG A 74 -8.64 2.33 -12.00
N ASP A 75 -8.77 3.22 -11.02
CA ASP A 75 -9.77 4.29 -11.06
C ASP A 75 -9.53 5.28 -12.20
N GLU A 76 -8.26 5.64 -12.42
CA GLU A 76 -7.83 6.46 -13.55
C GLU A 76 -8.14 5.76 -14.89
N THR A 77 -7.74 4.49 -15.02
CA THR A 77 -7.99 3.70 -16.25
C THR A 77 -9.50 3.55 -16.53
N ALA A 78 -10.31 3.29 -15.51
CA ALA A 78 -11.76 3.18 -15.64
C ALA A 78 -12.42 4.54 -15.97
N GLN A 79 -11.84 5.65 -15.51
CA GLN A 79 -12.33 6.99 -15.82
C GLN A 79 -12.00 7.37 -17.27
N ASP A 80 -10.80 7.03 -17.76
CA ASP A 80 -10.39 7.33 -19.13
C ASP A 80 -11.26 6.59 -20.15
N LEU A 81 -11.60 5.32 -19.90
CA LEU A 81 -12.54 4.55 -20.73
C LEU A 81 -13.96 5.12 -20.77
N ARG A 82 -14.36 5.94 -19.79
CA ARG A 82 -15.69 6.61 -19.79
C ARG A 82 -15.68 7.93 -20.54
N LYS A 83 -14.51 8.48 -20.84
CA LYS A 83 -14.32 9.75 -21.55
C LYS A 83 -14.06 9.56 -23.05
N GLU A 84 -13.66 8.35 -23.47
CA GLU A 84 -13.66 7.89 -24.87
C GLU A 84 -15.06 7.51 -25.35
#